data_AF-A0A931QU18-F1
#
_entry.id   AF-A0A931QU18-F1
#
_cell.length_a   1.000
_cell.length_b   1.000
_cell.length_c   1.000
_cell.angle_alpha   90.00
_cell.angle_beta   90.00
_cell.angle_gamma   90.00
#
_symmetry.space_group_name_H-M   'P 1'
#
loop_
_entity.id
_entity.type
_entity.pdbx_description
1 polymer ?
#
loop_
_entity_poly.entity_id
_entity_poly.type
_entity_poly.pdbx_seq_one_letter_code
_entity_poly.pdbx_strand_id
1 'polypeptide(L)'
;MIEAKEKIHRILAPRLIVAIGTVSEDGRRNIIPINNITSVSIDPGMALIAVYYPWITAKNLKTAKGFTVSVPSKDQLDLIWKLGQKYSGYNSGLEKVEEFKKDLDMNFSLHGPVLKNALGWVECKIVELIEVKGADHLMAVGEYTKAMIDPNKYTKEISPIGNPKPIMQWERNNFSVADDIFSIDYYKDSGF
;
A
#
# COMPACT_ATOMS: atom_id res chain seq x y z
N MET A 1 25.25 18.32 -12.95
CA MET A 1 25.11 17.00 -12.28
C MET A 1 26.03 16.96 -11.08
N ILE A 2 25.58 16.41 -9.95
CA ILE A 2 26.40 16.23 -8.73
C ILE A 2 26.32 14.77 -8.27
N GLU A 3 27.35 14.28 -7.61
CA GLU A 3 27.37 12.93 -7.03
C GLU A 3 26.49 12.86 -5.77
N ALA A 4 25.63 11.85 -5.67
CA ALA A 4 24.82 11.57 -4.48
C ALA A 4 25.36 10.33 -3.74
N LYS A 5 25.67 10.48 -2.45
CA LYS A 5 26.31 9.42 -1.63
C LYS A 5 25.39 8.75 -0.62
N GLU A 6 24.27 9.39 -0.28
CA GLU A 6 23.32 8.89 0.71
C GLU A 6 21.88 9.16 0.27
N LYS A 7 20.93 8.43 0.86
CA LYS A 7 19.48 8.59 0.64
C LYS A 7 19.08 8.51 -0.85
N ILE A 8 19.83 7.73 -1.63
CA ILE A 8 19.68 7.59 -3.08
C ILE A 8 18.25 7.17 -3.45
N HIS A 9 17.59 6.36 -2.62
CA HIS A 9 16.19 5.96 -2.80
C HIS A 9 15.20 7.15 -2.97
N ARG A 10 15.57 8.37 -2.56
CA ARG A 10 14.75 9.58 -2.75
C ARG A 10 14.61 10.02 -4.20
N ILE A 11 15.54 9.62 -5.09
CA ILE A 11 15.39 9.88 -6.53
C ILE A 11 14.32 8.96 -7.15
N LEU A 12 14.01 7.85 -6.50
CA LEU A 12 12.96 6.91 -6.88
C LEU A 12 11.59 7.35 -6.34
N ALA A 13 11.35 8.65 -6.26
CA ALA A 13 10.15 9.26 -5.71
C ALA A 13 9.52 10.20 -6.74
N PRO A 14 8.21 10.49 -6.68
CA PRO A 14 7.28 10.07 -5.63
C PRO A 14 6.87 8.60 -5.75
N ARG A 15 6.53 7.97 -4.62
CA ARG A 15 6.09 6.57 -4.55
C ARG A 15 4.65 6.48 -4.09
N LEU A 16 3.86 5.61 -4.74
CA LEU A 16 2.49 5.31 -4.32
C LEU A 16 2.46 4.90 -2.85
N ILE A 17 1.57 5.52 -2.07
CA ILE A 17 1.29 5.07 -0.71
C ILE A 17 0.17 4.06 -0.77
N VAL A 18 0.31 2.97 -0.01
CA VAL A 18 -0.75 2.02 0.26
C VAL A 18 -0.84 1.72 1.76
N ALA A 19 -2.02 1.36 2.24
CA ALA A 19 -2.18 0.83 3.58
C ALA A 19 -2.17 -0.71 3.53
N ILE A 20 -1.33 -1.33 4.36
CA ILE A 20 -1.18 -2.78 4.47
C ILE A 20 -1.86 -3.25 5.74
N GLY A 21 -2.93 -4.03 5.57
CA GLY A 21 -3.62 -4.71 6.66
C GLY A 21 -3.02 -6.11 6.87
N THR A 22 -2.78 -6.46 8.13
CA THR A 22 -2.31 -7.79 8.56
C THR A 22 -3.09 -8.28 9.78
N VAL A 23 -3.01 -9.58 10.05
CA VAL A 23 -3.43 -10.20 11.31
C VAL A 23 -2.23 -10.94 11.89
N SER A 24 -1.98 -10.76 13.19
CA SER A 24 -0.98 -11.55 13.93
C SER A 24 -1.49 -12.96 14.22
N GLU A 25 -0.59 -13.84 14.63
CA GLU A 25 -0.90 -15.23 14.98
C GLU A 25 -1.96 -15.35 16.11
N ASP A 26 -1.98 -14.40 17.05
CA ASP A 26 -2.98 -14.31 18.13
C ASP A 26 -4.30 -13.64 17.71
N GLY A 27 -4.49 -13.35 16.41
CA GLY A 27 -5.71 -12.79 15.86
C GLY A 27 -5.84 -11.27 15.93
N ARG A 28 -4.82 -10.55 16.45
CA ARG A 28 -4.86 -9.08 16.49
C ARG A 28 -4.65 -8.49 15.08
N ARG A 29 -5.52 -7.57 14.72
CA ARG A 29 -5.46 -6.84 13.44
C ARG A 29 -4.49 -5.67 13.55
N ASN A 30 -3.82 -5.37 12.45
CA ASN A 30 -2.91 -4.23 12.34
C ASN A 30 -3.01 -3.62 10.94
N ILE A 31 -2.79 -2.31 10.83
CA ILE A 31 -2.71 -1.61 9.54
C ILE A 31 -1.60 -0.54 9.57
N ILE A 32 -0.80 -0.45 8.51
CA ILE A 32 0.26 0.55 8.38
C ILE A 32 0.28 1.16 6.98
N PRO A 33 0.66 2.43 6.80
CA PRO A 33 1.02 2.95 5.50
C PRO A 33 2.44 2.51 5.12
N ILE A 34 2.64 2.11 3.87
CA ILE A 34 3.96 1.93 3.24
C ILE A 34 3.96 2.57 1.86
N ASN A 35 5.15 2.75 1.30
CA ASN A 35 5.33 3.17 -0.10
C ASN A 35 6.32 2.28 -0.88
N ASN A 36 6.69 1.13 -0.32
CA ASN A 36 7.49 0.13 -1.01
C ASN A 36 6.54 -0.98 -1.53
N ILE A 37 5.88 -0.70 -2.64
CA ILE A 37 4.99 -1.63 -3.34
C ILE A 37 5.21 -1.53 -4.85
N THR A 38 5.11 -2.66 -5.56
CA THR A 38 5.05 -2.70 -7.04
C THR A 38 4.27 -3.91 -7.50
N SER A 39 3.64 -3.82 -8.68
CA SER A 39 3.16 -5.00 -9.41
C SER A 39 4.34 -5.86 -9.85
N VAL A 40 4.17 -7.18 -9.87
CA VAL A 40 5.18 -8.18 -10.25
C VAL A 40 4.72 -9.04 -11.42
N SER A 41 3.42 -9.35 -11.50
CA SER A 41 2.86 -10.22 -12.54
C SER A 41 1.43 -9.80 -12.89
N ILE A 42 1.03 -10.02 -14.15
CA ILE A 42 -0.33 -9.76 -14.66
C ILE A 42 -1.18 -11.02 -14.55
N ASP A 43 -0.67 -12.19 -14.96
CA ASP A 43 -1.38 -13.47 -14.90
C ASP A 43 -0.43 -14.61 -14.47
N PRO A 44 -0.55 -15.12 -13.22
CA PRO A 44 -1.47 -14.65 -12.18
C PRO A 44 -1.08 -13.25 -11.69
N GLY A 45 -2.07 -12.47 -11.23
CA GLY A 45 -1.85 -11.11 -10.73
C GLY A 45 -1.10 -11.11 -9.39
N MET A 46 0.02 -10.38 -9.30
CA MET A 46 0.85 -10.34 -8.10
C MET A 46 1.43 -8.95 -7.80
N ALA A 47 1.62 -8.66 -6.51
CA ALA A 47 2.40 -7.51 -6.03
C ALA A 47 3.51 -7.95 -5.07
N LEU A 48 4.58 -7.17 -5.02
CA LEU A 48 5.60 -7.23 -3.98
C LEU A 48 5.44 -6.03 -3.05
N ILE A 49 5.51 -6.28 -1.75
CA ILE A 49 5.67 -5.26 -0.72
C ILE A 49 6.99 -5.44 0.02
N ALA A 50 7.59 -4.34 0.49
CA ALA A 50 8.74 -4.39 1.41
C ALA A 50 8.41 -3.66 2.71
N VAL A 51 8.62 -4.34 3.84
CA VAL A 51 8.22 -3.89 5.17
C VAL A 51 9.42 -3.92 6.10
N TYR A 52 9.67 -2.82 6.81
CA TYR A 52 10.80 -2.67 7.72
C TYR A 52 10.75 -3.71 8.85
N TYR A 53 11.84 -4.48 9.05
CA TYR A 53 11.84 -5.64 9.96
C TYR A 53 11.33 -5.35 11.38
N PRO A 54 11.69 -4.22 12.03
CA PRO A 54 11.22 -3.90 13.37
C PRO A 54 9.72 -3.64 13.49
N TRP A 55 8.97 -3.48 12.39
CA TRP A 55 7.53 -3.24 12.47
C TRP A 55 6.77 -4.54 12.74
N ILE A 56 5.69 -4.43 13.53
CA ILE A 56 4.79 -5.56 13.81
C ILE A 56 4.22 -6.18 12.53
N THR A 57 4.02 -5.39 11.48
CA THR A 57 3.60 -5.88 10.15
C THR A 57 4.59 -6.91 9.59
N ALA A 58 5.91 -6.68 9.68
CA ALA A 58 6.90 -7.64 9.21
C ALA A 58 6.88 -8.93 10.05
N LYS A 59 6.67 -8.81 11.37
CA LYS A 59 6.47 -9.97 12.24
C LYS A 59 5.23 -10.77 11.84
N ASN A 60 4.11 -10.10 11.58
CA ASN A 60 2.86 -10.75 11.17
C ASN A 60 3.04 -11.49 9.84
N LEU A 61 3.71 -10.87 8.85
CA LEU A 61 3.92 -11.48 7.53
C LEU A 61 4.67 -12.82 7.59
N LYS A 62 5.54 -13.04 8.59
CA LYS A 62 6.30 -14.29 8.74
C LYS A 62 5.43 -15.51 9.07
N THR A 63 4.24 -15.30 9.64
CA THR A 63 3.33 -16.39 10.02
C THR A 63 1.95 -16.28 9.36
N ALA A 64 1.62 -15.14 8.76
CA ALA A 64 0.35 -14.91 8.08
C ALA A 64 0.25 -15.68 6.75
N LYS A 65 -0.98 -16.05 6.37
CA LYS A 65 -1.28 -16.64 5.06
C LYS A 65 -1.41 -15.61 3.94
N GLY A 66 -1.56 -14.34 4.31
CA GLY A 66 -1.93 -13.27 3.40
C GLY A 66 -1.85 -11.89 4.06
N PHE A 67 -2.11 -10.86 3.27
CA PHE A 67 -2.27 -9.48 3.72
C PHE A 67 -3.31 -8.79 2.85
N THR A 68 -3.68 -7.57 3.22
CA THR A 68 -4.55 -6.71 2.40
C THR A 68 -3.84 -5.43 2.04
N VAL A 69 -4.22 -4.86 0.90
CA VAL A 69 -3.71 -3.58 0.37
C VAL A 69 -4.90 -2.67 0.18
N SER A 70 -4.83 -1.43 0.66
CA SER A 70 -5.76 -0.35 0.32
C SER A 70 -5.02 0.79 -0.35
N VAL A 71 -5.57 1.32 -1.45
CA VAL A 71 -5.01 2.49 -2.16
C VAL A 71 -5.77 3.75 -1.72
N PRO A 72 -5.21 4.59 -0.85
CA PRO A 72 -5.92 5.77 -0.34
C PRO A 72 -6.03 6.88 -1.39
N SER A 73 -7.12 7.63 -1.33
CA SER A 73 -7.28 8.90 -2.06
C SER A 73 -6.69 10.06 -1.25
N LYS A 74 -6.46 11.22 -1.90
CA LYS A 74 -5.98 12.47 -1.27
C LYS A 74 -6.72 12.82 0.03
N ASP A 75 -8.03 12.60 0.08
CA ASP A 75 -8.88 12.98 1.21
C ASP A 75 -8.57 12.17 2.48
N GLN A 76 -7.86 11.04 2.34
CA GLN A 76 -7.45 10.18 3.43
C GLN A 76 -6.02 10.47 3.94
N LEU A 77 -5.36 11.53 3.47
CA LEU A 77 -3.96 11.82 3.81
C LEU A 77 -3.72 11.98 5.32
N ASP A 78 -4.62 12.69 6.02
CA ASP A 78 -4.51 12.86 7.48
C ASP A 78 -4.59 11.52 8.23
N LEU A 79 -5.56 10.66 7.85
CA LEU A 79 -5.69 9.32 8.39
C LEU A 79 -4.42 8.49 8.12
N ILE A 80 -3.97 8.46 6.86
CA ILE A 80 -2.75 7.76 6.45
C ILE A 80 -1.54 8.22 7.28
N TRP A 81 -1.39 9.52 7.48
CA TRP A 81 -0.29 10.05 8.28
C TRP A 81 -0.37 9.58 9.73
N LYS A 82 -1.55 9.67 10.36
CA LYS A 82 -1.77 9.20 11.74
C LYS A 82 -1.58 7.69 11.90
N LEU A 83 -1.92 6.88 10.89
CA LEU A 83 -1.62 5.45 10.87
C LEU A 83 -0.10 5.16 10.86
N GLY A 84 0.73 6.13 10.49
CA GLY A 84 2.19 6.08 10.63
C GLY A 84 2.70 6.26 12.08
N GLN A 85 1.82 6.53 13.05
CA GLN A 85 2.04 6.75 14.49
C GLN A 85 3.45 7.27 14.84
N LYS A 86 4.44 6.39 15.01
CA LYS A 86 5.85 6.73 15.30
C LYS A 86 6.41 7.86 14.43
N TYR A 87 6.11 7.87 13.13
CA TYR A 87 6.63 8.90 12.21
C TYR A 87 5.79 10.18 12.19
N SER A 88 4.51 10.07 12.53
CA SER A 88 3.59 11.21 12.59
C SER A 88 3.65 11.96 13.92
N GLY A 89 4.17 11.33 14.98
CA GLY A 89 4.06 11.82 16.35
C GLY A 89 2.66 11.72 16.94
N TYR A 90 1.68 11.15 16.21
CA TYR A 90 0.32 10.97 16.68
C TYR A 90 0.26 9.87 17.76
N ASN A 91 -0.27 10.23 18.92
CA ASN A 91 -0.54 9.31 20.01
C ASN A 91 -1.85 9.70 20.72
N SER A 92 -2.91 8.92 20.50
CA SER A 92 -4.19 9.09 21.21
C SER A 92 -4.26 8.29 22.52
N GLY A 93 -3.22 7.50 22.84
CA GLY A 93 -3.24 6.52 23.93
C GLY A 93 -3.99 5.22 23.60
N LEU A 94 -4.57 5.10 22.41
CA LEU A 94 -5.27 3.91 21.93
C LEU A 94 -4.43 3.15 20.89
N GLU A 95 -4.67 1.83 20.83
CA GLU A 95 -4.17 0.99 19.75
C GLU A 95 -4.76 1.45 18.41
N LYS A 96 -3.92 1.53 17.38
CA LYS A 96 -4.25 2.18 16.10
C LYS A 96 -5.53 1.65 15.44
N VAL A 97 -5.72 0.33 15.47
CA VAL A 97 -6.91 -0.28 14.86
C VAL A 97 -8.18 0.07 15.62
N GLU A 98 -8.11 0.20 16.96
CA GLU A 98 -9.27 0.60 17.76
C GLU A 98 -9.58 2.08 17.56
N GLU A 99 -8.55 2.93 17.58
CA GLU A 99 -8.65 4.38 17.32
C GLU A 99 -9.38 4.68 16.00
N PHE A 100 -8.98 4.00 14.92
CA PHE A 100 -9.47 4.27 13.57
C PHE A 100 -10.52 3.28 13.08
N LYS A 101 -11.11 2.47 13.98
CA LYS A 101 -12.05 1.39 13.62
C LYS A 101 -13.22 1.85 12.75
N LYS A 102 -13.70 3.09 12.95
CA LYS A 102 -14.79 3.67 12.14
C LYS A 102 -14.39 3.86 10.67
N ASP A 103 -13.11 4.08 10.40
CA ASP A 103 -12.51 4.32 9.09
C ASP A 103 -11.99 3.02 8.44
N LEU A 104 -12.08 1.89 9.14
CA LEU A 104 -11.63 0.58 8.68
C LEU A 104 -12.81 -0.37 8.40
N ASP A 105 -12.68 -1.18 7.37
CA ASP A 105 -13.50 -2.37 7.17
C ASP A 105 -12.73 -3.59 7.72
N MET A 106 -13.33 -4.23 8.72
CA MET A 106 -12.77 -5.37 9.44
C MET A 106 -13.27 -6.71 8.90
N ASN A 107 -14.19 -6.71 7.95
CA ASN A 107 -14.91 -7.89 7.49
C ASN A 107 -14.58 -8.26 6.03
N PHE A 108 -13.97 -7.35 5.26
CA PHE A 108 -13.58 -7.61 3.87
C PHE A 108 -12.72 -8.88 3.71
N SER A 109 -11.78 -9.09 4.64
CA SER A 109 -10.77 -10.14 4.60
C SER A 109 -10.42 -10.68 6.00
N LEU A 110 -10.03 -11.95 6.03
CA LEU A 110 -9.40 -12.61 7.19
C LEU A 110 -7.90 -12.31 7.31
N HIS A 111 -7.29 -11.71 6.29
CA HIS A 111 -5.86 -11.41 6.22
C HIS A 111 -5.49 -10.02 6.74
N GLY A 112 -6.48 -9.14 6.94
CA GLY A 112 -6.27 -7.85 7.55
C GLY A 112 -7.45 -6.91 7.32
N PRO A 113 -7.49 -5.77 8.03
CA PRO A 113 -8.45 -4.72 7.76
C PRO A 113 -8.06 -3.89 6.53
N VAL A 114 -9.05 -3.26 5.88
CA VAL A 114 -8.85 -2.33 4.76
C VAL A 114 -9.41 -0.94 5.10
N LEU A 115 -8.94 0.10 4.40
CA LEU A 115 -9.42 1.47 4.58
C LEU A 115 -10.79 1.65 3.92
N LYS A 116 -11.83 2.05 4.66
CA LYS A 116 -13.09 2.45 4.03
C LYS A 116 -12.87 3.61 3.06
N ASN A 117 -13.66 3.67 1.99
CA ASN A 117 -13.65 4.74 0.99
C ASN A 117 -12.28 4.96 0.31
N ALA A 118 -11.43 3.92 0.28
CA ALA A 118 -10.21 3.92 -0.54
C ALA A 118 -10.56 3.80 -2.03
N LEU A 119 -9.62 4.14 -2.90
CA LEU A 119 -9.74 3.98 -4.36
C LEU A 119 -9.93 2.51 -4.75
N GLY A 120 -9.35 1.60 -3.98
CA GLY A 120 -9.57 0.17 -4.10
C GLY A 120 -8.87 -0.62 -3.01
N TRP A 121 -9.27 -1.88 -2.89
CA TRP A 121 -8.74 -2.88 -1.97
C TRP A 121 -8.32 -4.12 -2.74
N VAL A 122 -7.27 -4.78 -2.25
CA VAL A 122 -6.84 -6.09 -2.74
C VAL A 122 -6.52 -6.98 -1.55
N GLU A 123 -7.09 -8.18 -1.52
CA GLU A 123 -6.64 -9.27 -0.68
C GLU A 123 -5.55 -10.05 -1.43
N CYS A 124 -4.45 -10.31 -0.73
CA CYS A 124 -3.32 -11.05 -1.26
C CYS A 124 -3.05 -12.29 -0.43
N LYS A 125 -2.85 -13.43 -1.08
CA LYS A 125 -2.26 -14.62 -0.48
C LYS A 125 -0.75 -14.55 -0.63
N ILE A 126 0.00 -14.74 0.44
CA ILE A 126 1.47 -14.74 0.37
C ILE A 126 1.92 -15.99 -0.38
N VAL A 127 2.74 -15.80 -1.42
CA VAL A 127 3.34 -16.89 -2.19
C VAL A 127 4.84 -17.00 -1.93
N GLU A 128 5.50 -15.92 -1.52
CA GLU A 128 6.93 -15.92 -1.23
C GLU A 128 7.28 -14.86 -0.17
N LEU A 129 8.25 -15.20 0.70
CA LEU A 129 8.88 -14.26 1.62
C LEU A 129 10.37 -14.20 1.32
N ILE A 130 10.87 -12.99 1.03
CA ILE A 130 12.23 -12.80 0.55
C ILE A 130 13.02 -12.00 1.59
N GLU A 131 14.02 -12.64 2.18
CA GLU A 131 15.01 -12.00 3.03
C GLU A 131 16.29 -11.72 2.23
N VAL A 132 16.61 -10.44 2.03
CA VAL A 132 17.85 -10.05 1.33
C VAL A 132 18.95 -9.82 2.35
N LYS A 133 20.09 -10.51 2.16
CA LYS A 133 21.27 -10.37 3.01
C LYS A 133 21.71 -8.90 3.07
N GLY A 134 21.74 -8.33 4.27
CA GLY A 134 22.14 -6.94 4.50
C GLY A 134 21.04 -5.89 4.26
N ALA A 135 19.83 -6.30 3.85
CA ALA A 135 18.68 -5.41 3.80
C ALA A 135 18.01 -5.28 5.17
N ASP A 136 17.30 -4.18 5.37
CA ASP A 136 16.55 -3.87 6.60
C ASP A 136 15.03 -4.03 6.45
N HIS A 137 14.57 -4.52 5.30
CA HIS A 137 13.18 -4.82 5.00
C HIS A 137 12.98 -6.30 4.67
N LEU A 138 11.87 -6.87 5.14
CA LEU A 138 11.31 -8.12 4.66
C LEU A 138 10.49 -7.83 3.41
N MET A 139 10.70 -8.60 2.34
CA MET A 139 9.83 -8.56 1.17
C MET A 139 8.81 -9.69 1.20
N ALA A 140 7.59 -9.42 0.74
CA ALA A 140 6.55 -10.42 0.55
C ALA A 140 5.95 -10.28 -0.84
N VAL A 141 5.86 -11.38 -1.58
CA VAL A 141 5.11 -11.46 -2.83
C VAL A 141 3.74 -12.03 -2.52
N GLY A 142 2.70 -11.31 -2.95
CA GLY A 142 1.30 -11.69 -2.75
C GLY A 142 0.57 -11.85 -4.08
N GLU A 143 -0.08 -12.99 -4.26
CA GLU A 143 -1.02 -13.25 -5.36
C GLU A 143 -2.40 -12.67 -5.02
N TYR A 144 -3.01 -11.96 -5.96
CA TYR A 144 -4.32 -11.34 -5.76
C TYR A 144 -5.42 -12.38 -5.70
N THR A 145 -6.21 -12.40 -4.62
CA THR A 145 -7.32 -13.35 -4.43
C THR A 145 -8.69 -12.70 -4.53
N LYS A 146 -8.81 -11.42 -4.15
CA LYS A 146 -10.06 -10.66 -4.17
C LYS A 146 -9.76 -9.18 -4.25
N ALA A 147 -10.54 -8.42 -5.03
CA ALA A 147 -10.40 -6.98 -5.11
C ALA A 147 -11.75 -6.26 -5.10
N MET A 148 -11.75 -5.01 -4.63
CA MET A 148 -12.88 -4.07 -4.72
C MET A 148 -12.34 -2.72 -5.19
N ILE A 149 -13.12 -2.00 -5.98
CA ILE A 149 -12.75 -0.68 -6.52
C ILE A 149 -13.86 0.32 -6.21
N ASP A 150 -13.51 1.60 -6.09
CA ASP A 150 -14.51 2.67 -6.04
C ASP A 150 -15.14 2.84 -7.44
N PRO A 151 -16.43 2.53 -7.63
CA PRO A 151 -17.09 2.58 -8.94
C PRO A 151 -17.25 4.02 -9.47
N ASN A 152 -17.03 5.04 -8.65
CA ASN A 152 -17.01 6.43 -9.08
C ASN A 152 -15.63 6.86 -9.60
N LYS A 153 -14.59 6.06 -9.36
CA LYS A 153 -13.19 6.35 -9.72
C LYS A 153 -12.65 5.40 -10.78
N TYR A 154 -13.29 4.25 -10.97
CA TYR A 154 -12.87 3.25 -11.95
C TYR A 154 -14.06 2.64 -12.68
N THR A 155 -13.87 2.32 -13.96
CA THR A 155 -14.82 1.52 -14.77
C THR A 155 -14.77 0.05 -14.36
N LYS A 156 -15.65 -0.78 -14.93
CA LYS A 156 -15.63 -2.24 -14.70
C LYS A 156 -14.35 -2.90 -15.20
N GLU A 157 -13.72 -2.31 -16.21
CA GLU A 157 -12.44 -2.68 -16.79
C GLU A 157 -11.26 -2.07 -16.02
N ILE A 158 -11.51 -1.44 -14.86
CA ILE A 158 -10.50 -0.85 -13.97
C ILE A 158 -9.75 0.32 -14.64
N SER A 159 -10.39 1.01 -15.59
CA SER A 159 -9.87 2.25 -16.16
C SER A 159 -10.27 3.44 -15.28
N PRO A 160 -9.38 4.43 -15.03
CA PRO A 160 -9.70 5.57 -14.19
C PRO A 160 -10.78 6.46 -14.81
N ILE A 161 -11.76 6.86 -14.00
CA ILE A 161 -12.78 7.87 -14.34
C ILE A 161 -12.29 9.22 -13.83
N GLY A 162 -11.91 10.10 -14.77
CA GLY A 162 -11.21 11.34 -14.42
C GLY A 162 -9.86 11.02 -13.75
N ASN A 163 -9.47 11.83 -12.77
CA ASN A 163 -8.25 11.60 -12.01
C ASN A 163 -8.57 11.04 -10.60
N PRO A 164 -8.16 9.80 -10.28
CA PRO A 164 -8.42 9.21 -8.97
C PRO A 164 -7.59 9.85 -7.84
N LYS A 165 -6.55 10.63 -8.17
CA LYS A 165 -5.66 11.34 -7.22
C LYS A 165 -5.14 10.44 -6.08
N PRO A 166 -4.46 9.32 -6.39
CA PRO A 166 -3.80 8.50 -5.38
C PRO A 166 -2.73 9.30 -4.65
N ILE A 167 -2.55 9.04 -3.35
CA ILE A 167 -1.51 9.71 -2.56
C ILE A 167 -0.15 9.09 -2.88
N MET A 168 0.85 9.96 -3.06
CA MET A 168 2.24 9.56 -3.20
C MET A 168 3.12 10.26 -2.14
N GLN A 169 4.22 9.63 -1.74
CA GLN A 169 5.19 10.20 -0.82
C GLN A 169 6.50 10.50 -1.55
N TRP A 170 7.04 11.70 -1.32
CA TRP A 170 8.39 12.05 -1.75
C TRP A 170 9.41 11.62 -0.69
N GLU A 171 9.30 12.23 0.49
CA GLU A 171 10.11 11.93 1.65
C GLU A 171 9.42 12.40 2.92
N ARG A 172 9.58 11.66 4.03
CA ARG A 172 9.08 12.07 5.35
C ARG A 172 7.61 12.55 5.28
N ASN A 173 7.31 13.78 5.66
CA ASN A 173 5.99 14.39 5.64
C ASN A 173 5.70 15.21 4.35
N ASN A 174 6.50 15.02 3.29
CA ASN A 174 6.26 15.63 1.97
C ASN A 174 5.53 14.63 1.07
N PHE A 175 4.36 15.06 0.60
CA PHE A 175 3.43 14.26 -0.19
C PHE A 175 3.11 14.95 -1.51
N SER A 176 2.72 14.16 -2.50
CA SER A 176 2.17 14.63 -3.75
C SER A 176 0.95 13.80 -4.13
N VAL A 177 0.20 14.28 -5.12
CA VAL A 177 -0.84 13.51 -5.81
C VAL A 177 -0.53 13.55 -7.29
N ALA A 178 -0.93 12.51 -8.03
CA ALA A 178 -0.95 12.60 -9.48
C ALA A 178 -2.08 13.58 -9.85
N ASP A 179 -1.76 14.85 -10.14
CA ASP A 179 -2.77 15.88 -10.41
C ASP A 179 -3.17 15.95 -11.90
N ASP A 180 -2.25 15.55 -12.79
CA ASP A 180 -2.47 15.46 -14.23
C ASP A 180 -2.42 14.02 -14.73
N ILE A 181 -3.23 13.72 -15.75
CA ILE A 181 -3.18 12.47 -16.53
C ILE A 181 -3.14 12.90 -18.00
N PHE A 182 -2.14 12.39 -18.73
CA PHE A 182 -1.99 12.61 -20.17
C PHE A 182 -1.72 11.29 -20.87
N SER A 183 -2.10 11.19 -22.14
CA SER A 183 -1.83 10.04 -22.99
C SER A 183 -0.85 10.43 -24.10
N ILE A 184 -0.10 9.45 -24.57
CA ILE A 184 0.65 9.51 -25.82
C ILE A 184 0.12 8.41 -26.73
N ASP A 185 0.03 8.68 -28.03
CA ASP A 185 -0.44 7.68 -28.98
C ASP A 185 0.55 6.51 -29.06
N TYR A 186 0.01 5.30 -29.24
CA TYR A 186 0.83 4.14 -29.53
C TYR A 186 1.56 4.33 -30.87
N TYR A 187 2.87 4.03 -30.88
CA TYR A 187 3.70 4.25 -32.07
C TYR A 187 3.27 3.38 -33.27
N LYS A 188 2.78 2.16 -33.03
CA LYS A 188 1.97 1.28 -33.92
C LYS A 188 1.29 0.24 -33.03
N ASP A 189 0.03 -0.09 -33.32
CA ASP A 189 -0.76 -1.06 -32.57
C ASP A 189 -0.12 -2.47 -32.65
N SER A 190 0.46 -2.95 -31.55
CA SER A 190 1.20 -4.22 -31.48
C SER A 190 0.40 -5.37 -30.88
N GLY A 191 -0.91 -5.21 -30.72
CA GLY A 191 -1.79 -6.25 -30.17
C GLY A 191 -1.67 -6.40 -28.64
N PHE A 192 -1.52 -5.27 -27.94
CA PHE A 192 -1.89 -5.16 -26.53
C PHE A 192 -3.21 -4.42 -26.42
#